data_AF-A0AAN7P0Y3-F1
#
_entry.id   AF-A0AAN7P0Y3-F1
#
_cell.length_a   1.000
_cell.length_b   1.000
_cell.length_c   1.000
_cell.angle_alpha   90.00
_cell.angle_beta   90.00
_cell.angle_gamma   90.00
#
_symmetry.space_group_name_H-M   'P 1'
#
loop_
_entity.id
_entity.type
_entity.pdbx_description
1 polymer ?
#
loop_
_entity_poly.entity_id
_entity_poly.type
_entity_poly.pdbx_seq_one_letter_code
_entity_poly.pdbx_strand_id
1 'polypeptide(L)'
;MNDFTTTYNDIMKTNVTSLPNFLHCARNGTISVTTKVDLEICKEVPEATTTYYHYRTLLFVKDFNYDSKYIDVTMTTQMSFNKFPVFEMICSRWTGPISVAVYLLEDEFLLALKFINDSETLKIRKNIAYHIMFKEGTFHPINKLRNLALKFVNTPYVLLNDADFVPALDLYETINRYLKSMKNMKKKALIVPAFSAKKEITVLPADMNELKQMWNKNDLIPFHFDFFLKGHTPTDYNKLKEAKEPYTVKWQPQYEPYVVVESSVPKYDERFVGYIGNKIQHIMELEAARYEFIVLPNTFLVHKYHERSSDYQNYRKSKYYFSCIAQIQSLFVKEINARYNRTYTTQDI
;
A
#
# COMPACT_ATOMS: atom_id res chain seq x y z
N MET A 1 -22.92 34.81 -20.54
CA MET A 1 -22.93 34.18 -21.87
C MET A 1 -21.54 34.29 -22.44
N ASN A 2 -20.98 33.14 -22.83
CA ASN A 2 -19.73 32.87 -23.54
C ASN A 2 -18.46 33.17 -22.70
N ASP A 3 -17.46 32.29 -22.56
CA ASP A 3 -17.11 31.09 -23.29
C ASP A 3 -16.14 30.27 -22.40
N PHE A 4 -16.54 29.08 -21.93
CA PHE A 4 -15.65 28.11 -21.27
C PHE A 4 -15.65 26.83 -22.10
N THR A 5 -15.20 26.97 -23.34
CA THR A 5 -15.06 25.88 -24.29
C THR A 5 -13.63 25.85 -24.78
N THR A 6 -12.69 25.58 -23.87
CA THR A 6 -11.34 25.15 -24.25
C THR A 6 -11.18 23.70 -23.81
N THR A 7 -11.14 22.88 -24.85
CA THR A 7 -11.36 21.44 -24.91
C THR A 7 -10.21 20.61 -24.35
N TYR A 8 -10.59 19.51 -23.70
CA TYR A 8 -9.85 18.26 -23.42
C TYR A 8 -8.78 17.85 -24.46
N ASN A 9 -8.91 18.30 -25.71
CA ASN A 9 -7.97 18.02 -26.81
C ASN A 9 -6.61 18.74 -26.70
N ASP A 10 -6.49 19.82 -25.92
CA ASP A 10 -5.22 20.57 -25.81
C ASP A 10 -4.21 19.90 -24.86
N ILE A 11 -4.70 19.12 -23.87
CA ILE A 11 -3.86 18.34 -22.95
C ILE A 11 -3.27 17.10 -23.65
N MET A 12 -3.91 16.62 -24.72
CA MET A 12 -3.44 15.46 -25.50
C MET A 12 -2.37 15.80 -26.55
N LYS A 13 -1.97 17.07 -26.72
CA LYS A 13 -1.05 17.49 -27.79
C LYS A 13 0.34 17.95 -27.36
N THR A 14 0.63 18.03 -26.06
CA THR A 14 1.98 18.39 -25.60
C THR A 14 2.83 17.14 -25.38
N ASN A 15 3.47 16.69 -26.47
CA ASN A 15 4.75 16.00 -26.41
C ASN A 15 5.76 16.93 -25.71
N VAL A 16 6.16 16.61 -24.48
CA VAL A 16 7.29 17.27 -23.83
C VAL A 16 8.46 16.30 -23.80
N THR A 17 9.20 16.32 -24.90
CA THR A 17 10.64 16.12 -24.91
C THR A 17 11.27 17.35 -24.25
N SER A 18 11.78 17.22 -23.02
CA SER A 18 13.00 17.89 -22.53
C SER A 18 13.04 17.87 -21.00
N LEU A 19 13.90 17.04 -20.42
CA LEU A 19 14.57 17.30 -19.14
C LEU A 19 16.00 16.72 -19.24
N PRO A 20 17.02 17.40 -18.69
CA PRO A 20 18.39 17.32 -19.17
C PRO A 20 19.18 16.11 -18.66
N ASN A 21 20.18 15.76 -19.48
CA ASN A 21 21.21 14.73 -19.35
C ASN A 21 21.76 14.53 -17.92
N PHE A 22 21.62 13.30 -17.40
CA PHE A 22 22.63 12.69 -16.54
C PHE A 22 22.95 11.30 -17.08
N LEU A 23 24.04 11.22 -17.85
CA LEU A 23 24.59 10.00 -18.42
C LEU A 23 26.04 9.85 -17.95
N HIS A 24 26.28 8.77 -17.21
CA HIS A 24 27.51 7.96 -17.05
C HIS A 24 27.97 7.66 -15.61
N CYS A 25 27.81 6.39 -15.21
CA CYS A 25 28.88 5.38 -15.02
C CYS A 25 28.20 4.06 -14.54
N ALA A 26 28.08 3.04 -15.38
CA ALA A 26 29.06 1.96 -15.64
C ALA A 26 28.95 0.76 -14.67
N ARG A 27 28.26 -0.27 -15.16
CA ARG A 27 28.46 -1.73 -15.02
C ARG A 27 29.03 -2.28 -13.70
N ASN A 28 28.20 -3.07 -13.01
CA ASN A 28 28.61 -4.39 -12.55
C ASN A 28 27.44 -5.37 -12.69
N GLY A 29 27.73 -6.54 -13.25
CA GLY A 29 26.77 -7.46 -13.83
C GLY A 29 25.71 -7.97 -12.85
N THR A 30 24.45 -7.72 -13.21
CA THR A 30 23.32 -8.53 -12.76
C THR A 30 22.98 -9.50 -13.88
N ILE A 31 23.14 -10.80 -13.61
CA ILE A 31 22.57 -11.85 -14.43
C ILE A 31 21.04 -11.69 -14.31
N SER A 32 20.43 -11.05 -15.29
CA SER A 32 18.98 -11.03 -15.45
C SER A 32 18.54 -12.41 -15.93
N VAL A 33 18.19 -13.29 -14.99
CA VAL A 33 17.36 -14.45 -15.32
C VAL A 33 15.95 -13.94 -15.53
N THR A 34 15.70 -13.32 -16.68
CA THR A 34 14.36 -13.10 -17.21
C THR A 34 13.88 -14.42 -17.79
N THR A 35 13.52 -15.36 -16.92
CA THR A 35 12.61 -16.43 -17.33
C THR A 35 11.26 -15.79 -17.59
N LYS A 36 10.95 -15.52 -18.86
CA LYS A 36 9.55 -15.45 -19.31
C LYS A 36 8.93 -16.78 -18.91
N VAL A 37 8.31 -16.83 -17.74
CA VAL A 37 7.43 -17.96 -17.45
C VAL A 37 6.16 -17.63 -18.20
N ASP A 38 6.03 -18.21 -19.39
CA ASP A 38 4.79 -18.21 -20.14
C ASP A 38 3.81 -19.07 -19.34
N LEU A 39 3.13 -18.42 -18.40
CA LEU A 39 2.10 -19.03 -17.58
C LEU A 39 0.87 -19.21 -18.48
N GLU A 40 0.89 -20.25 -19.31
CA GLU A 40 -0.24 -20.68 -20.16
C GLU A 40 -1.58 -20.63 -19.39
N ILE A 41 -1.58 -21.00 -18.10
CA ILE A 41 -2.77 -20.99 -17.24
C ILE A 41 -3.29 -19.58 -16.92
N CYS A 42 -2.41 -18.58 -16.99
CA CYS A 42 -2.68 -17.19 -16.67
C CYS A 42 -2.99 -16.34 -17.91
N LYS A 43 -3.19 -16.95 -19.10
CA LYS A 43 -3.68 -16.24 -20.29
C LYS A 43 -4.99 -15.49 -20.03
N GLU A 44 -5.84 -16.03 -19.16
CA GLU A 44 -7.11 -15.43 -18.71
C GLU A 44 -6.93 -14.35 -17.62
N VAL A 45 -5.69 -14.07 -17.21
CA VAL A 45 -5.31 -13.03 -16.24
C VAL A 45 -4.13 -12.24 -16.82
N PRO A 46 -4.32 -11.53 -17.96
CA PRO A 46 -3.23 -10.85 -18.68
C PRO A 46 -2.49 -9.80 -17.83
N GLU A 47 -3.16 -9.20 -16.85
CA GLU A 47 -2.62 -8.22 -15.92
C GLU A 47 -1.53 -8.83 -15.02
N ALA A 48 -1.58 -10.15 -14.80
CA ALA A 48 -0.63 -10.88 -13.95
C ALA A 48 0.60 -11.40 -14.72
N THR A 49 0.54 -11.47 -16.05
CA THR A 49 1.55 -12.15 -16.88
C THR A 49 2.30 -11.23 -17.81
N THR A 50 1.68 -10.13 -18.23
CA THR A 50 2.25 -9.32 -19.28
C THR A 50 3.18 -8.25 -18.72
N THR A 51 4.43 -8.26 -19.19
CA THR A 51 5.38 -7.14 -19.08
C THR A 51 4.87 -5.88 -19.83
N TYR A 52 3.71 -5.98 -20.49
CA TYR A 52 3.13 -5.04 -21.45
C TYR A 52 1.72 -4.57 -21.09
N TYR A 53 1.16 -4.91 -19.91
CA TYR A 53 -0.05 -4.25 -19.44
C TYR A 53 0.28 -2.80 -19.06
N HIS A 54 0.22 -1.92 -20.06
CA HIS A 54 0.59 -0.52 -19.96
C HIS A 54 -0.63 0.30 -19.61
N TYR A 55 -0.83 0.53 -18.32
CA TYR A 55 -1.85 1.46 -17.87
C TYR A 55 -1.46 2.89 -18.25
N ARG A 56 -2.40 3.63 -18.83
CA ARG A 56 -2.26 5.08 -18.95
C ARG A 56 -2.22 5.71 -17.56
N THR A 57 -1.23 6.58 -17.31
CA THR A 57 -1.05 7.25 -16.02
C THR A 57 -0.92 8.76 -16.18
N LEU A 58 -1.47 9.50 -15.21
CA LEU A 58 -1.23 10.93 -15.04
C LEU A 58 -0.61 11.14 -13.66
N LEU A 59 0.53 11.80 -13.61
CA LEU A 59 1.30 11.97 -12.39
C LEU A 59 1.10 13.38 -11.85
N PHE A 60 0.99 13.51 -10.53
CA PHE A 60 0.88 14.80 -9.86
C PHE A 60 -0.26 15.65 -10.44
N VAL A 61 -1.47 15.08 -10.52
CA VAL A 61 -2.63 15.77 -11.11
C VAL A 61 -3.13 16.98 -10.30
N LYS A 62 -2.54 17.21 -9.12
CA LYS A 62 -2.70 18.39 -8.27
C LYS A 62 -1.30 18.85 -7.85
N ASP A 63 -1.15 20.16 -7.67
CA ASP A 63 0.07 20.77 -7.13
C ASP A 63 0.57 20.04 -5.87
N PHE A 64 1.75 19.46 -6.01
CA PHE A 64 2.50 18.84 -4.92
C PHE A 64 3.72 19.71 -4.59
N ASN A 65 3.77 20.19 -3.36
CA ASN A 65 4.88 20.96 -2.81
C ASN A 65 5.11 20.50 -1.37
N TYR A 66 6.18 19.73 -1.17
CA TYR A 66 6.60 19.25 0.13
C TYR A 66 8.10 18.98 0.18
N ASP A 67 8.79 19.70 1.06
CA ASP A 67 10.20 19.52 1.33
C ASP A 67 10.40 18.49 2.44
N SER A 68 10.98 17.34 2.09
CA SER A 68 11.23 16.25 3.03
C SER A 68 12.27 16.63 4.09
N LYS A 69 12.00 16.23 5.34
CA LYS A 69 12.96 16.35 6.46
C LYS A 69 13.90 15.15 6.50
N TYR A 70 15.03 15.31 7.19
CA TYR A 70 16.00 14.21 7.41
C TYR A 70 15.39 12.99 8.13
N ILE A 71 14.40 13.22 9.00
CA ILE A 71 13.57 12.17 9.56
C ILE A 71 12.13 12.51 9.24
N ASP A 72 11.57 11.75 8.33
CA ASP A 72 10.24 11.96 7.79
C ASP A 72 9.69 10.68 7.18
N VAL A 73 8.37 10.56 7.16
CA VAL A 73 7.65 9.38 6.69
C VAL A 73 6.51 9.78 5.77
N THR A 74 6.49 9.23 4.56
CA THR A 74 5.36 9.34 3.63
C THR A 74 4.43 8.15 3.83
N MET A 75 3.13 8.40 3.91
CA MET A 75 2.16 7.30 3.75
C MET A 75 1.97 7.03 2.27
N THR A 76 2.25 5.81 1.83
CA THR A 76 1.82 5.35 0.49
C THR A 76 0.50 4.64 0.60
N THR A 77 -0.41 4.91 -0.33
CA THR A 77 -1.66 4.15 -0.45
C THR A 77 -2.12 4.04 -1.89
N GLN A 78 -3.08 3.15 -2.13
CA GLN A 78 -3.72 2.97 -3.42
C GLN A 78 -5.21 2.79 -3.23
N MET A 79 -6.02 3.35 -4.11
CA MET A 79 -7.47 3.37 -3.95
C MET A 79 -8.21 3.42 -5.28
N SER A 80 -9.47 2.98 -5.26
CA SER A 80 -10.41 3.24 -6.36
C SER A 80 -11.21 4.53 -6.10
N PHE A 81 -11.87 5.06 -7.14
CA PHE A 81 -12.65 6.31 -7.04
C PHE A 81 -13.63 6.34 -5.85
N ASN A 82 -14.36 5.26 -5.58
CA ASN A 82 -15.33 5.19 -4.49
C ASN A 82 -14.75 5.33 -3.07
N LYS A 83 -13.42 5.34 -2.91
CA LYS A 83 -12.74 5.45 -1.61
C LYS A 83 -12.38 6.88 -1.22
N PHE A 84 -12.65 7.88 -2.06
CA PHE A 84 -12.39 9.29 -1.75
C PHE A 84 -12.92 9.76 -0.37
N PRO A 85 -14.15 9.39 0.07
CA PRO A 85 -14.62 9.75 1.41
C PRO A 85 -13.79 9.18 2.56
N VAL A 86 -13.33 7.93 2.42
CA VAL A 86 -12.44 7.31 3.43
C VAL A 86 -11.05 7.95 3.36
N PHE A 87 -10.57 8.25 2.16
CA PHE A 87 -9.29 8.91 1.95
C PHE A 87 -9.23 10.33 2.54
N GLU A 88 -10.31 11.11 2.41
CA GLU A 88 -10.44 12.42 3.09
C GLU A 88 -10.27 12.27 4.61
N MET A 89 -10.91 11.25 5.20
CA MET A 89 -10.80 10.96 6.62
C MET A 89 -9.40 10.45 7.02
N ILE A 90 -8.69 9.73 6.14
CA ILE A 90 -7.27 9.42 6.37
C ILE A 90 -6.45 10.72 6.40
N CYS A 91 -6.69 11.61 5.44
CA CYS A 91 -5.94 12.87 5.29
C CYS A 91 -6.21 13.87 6.43
N SER A 92 -7.36 13.80 7.09
CA SER A 92 -7.67 14.62 8.26
C SER A 92 -6.96 14.13 9.54
N ARG A 93 -6.50 12.87 9.55
CA ARG A 93 -5.81 12.24 10.69
C ARG A 93 -4.32 12.05 10.47
N TRP A 94 -3.85 12.00 9.21
CA TRP A 94 -2.44 11.90 8.85
C TRP A 94 -1.92 13.25 8.36
N THR A 95 -1.20 13.99 9.20
CA THR A 95 -0.66 15.32 8.87
C THR A 95 0.54 15.28 7.90
N GLY A 96 1.29 14.17 7.90
CA GLY A 96 2.48 13.93 7.07
C GLY A 96 2.21 13.85 5.57
N PRO A 97 3.27 13.74 4.74
CA PRO A 97 3.13 13.60 3.29
C PRO A 97 2.44 12.29 2.91
N ILE A 98 1.71 12.31 1.78
CA ILE A 98 1.03 11.14 1.22
C ILE A 98 1.40 11.02 -0.26
N SER A 99 1.65 9.79 -0.71
CA SER A 99 1.68 9.44 -2.13
C SER A 99 0.56 8.44 -2.41
N VAL A 100 -0.40 8.82 -3.26
CA VAL A 100 -1.59 8.00 -3.54
C VAL A 100 -1.71 7.69 -5.03
N ALA A 101 -1.88 6.40 -5.33
CA ALA A 101 -2.28 5.93 -6.65
C ALA A 101 -3.80 5.73 -6.70
N VAL A 102 -4.49 6.43 -7.60
CA VAL A 102 -5.94 6.36 -7.77
C VAL A 102 -6.26 5.60 -9.06
N TYR A 103 -6.98 4.49 -8.92
CA TYR A 103 -7.43 3.64 -10.00
C TYR A 103 -8.87 3.98 -10.36
N LEU A 104 -9.09 4.60 -11.53
CA LEU A 104 -10.39 5.14 -11.91
C LEU A 104 -10.65 5.04 -13.42
N LEU A 105 -11.92 5.05 -13.81
CA LEU A 105 -12.36 5.14 -15.20
C LEU A 105 -12.16 6.57 -15.75
N GLU A 106 -12.15 6.74 -17.07
CA GLU A 106 -11.94 8.07 -17.66
C GLU A 106 -13.01 9.10 -17.28
N ASP A 107 -14.26 8.67 -17.18
CA ASP A 107 -15.41 9.48 -16.78
C ASP A 107 -15.41 9.84 -15.29
N GLU A 108 -14.77 9.03 -14.45
CA GLU A 108 -14.56 9.30 -13.02
C GLU A 108 -13.48 10.37 -12.76
N PHE A 109 -12.61 10.67 -13.74
CA PHE A 109 -11.46 11.56 -13.54
C PHE A 109 -11.86 12.99 -13.14
N LEU A 110 -12.79 13.60 -13.87
CA LEU A 110 -13.25 14.97 -13.55
C LEU A 110 -14.02 15.00 -12.21
N LEU A 111 -14.74 13.92 -11.88
CA LEU A 111 -15.42 13.78 -10.58
C LEU A 111 -14.40 13.69 -9.44
N ALA A 112 -13.28 12.99 -9.64
CA ALA A 112 -12.20 12.90 -8.67
C ALA A 112 -11.56 14.27 -8.41
N LEU A 113 -11.24 15.03 -9.47
CA LEU A 113 -10.70 16.38 -9.33
C LEU A 113 -11.69 17.31 -8.63
N LYS A 114 -12.98 17.22 -8.97
CA LYS A 114 -14.04 17.97 -8.29
C LYS A 114 -14.09 17.64 -6.80
N PHE A 115 -14.11 16.36 -6.43
CA PHE A 115 -14.11 15.94 -5.02
C PHE A 115 -12.91 16.52 -4.26
N ILE A 116 -11.70 16.44 -4.84
CA ILE A 116 -10.48 16.97 -4.22
C ILE A 116 -10.58 18.49 -3.99
N ASN A 117 -11.14 19.23 -4.94
CA ASN A 117 -11.24 20.69 -4.86
C ASN A 117 -12.39 21.19 -3.96
N ASP A 118 -13.48 20.42 -3.86
CA ASP A 118 -14.62 20.74 -3.00
C ASP A 118 -14.35 20.38 -1.53
N SER A 119 -13.55 19.33 -1.28
CA SER A 119 -13.16 18.86 0.05
C SER A 119 -12.43 19.93 0.87
N GLU A 120 -12.89 20.18 2.10
CA GLU A 120 -12.24 21.12 3.03
C GLU A 120 -10.82 20.70 3.40
N THR A 121 -10.59 19.39 3.51
CA THR A 121 -9.30 18.82 3.91
C THR A 121 -8.36 18.69 2.70
N LEU A 122 -8.83 18.13 1.59
CA LEU A 122 -7.95 17.79 0.46
C LEU A 122 -7.53 19.02 -0.34
N LYS A 123 -8.41 20.02 -0.51
CA LYS A 123 -8.13 21.19 -1.36
C LYS A 123 -6.91 21.98 -0.89
N ILE A 124 -6.76 22.15 0.42
CA ILE A 124 -5.71 22.97 1.04
C ILE A 124 -4.37 22.23 1.11
N ARG A 125 -4.36 20.90 0.98
CA ARG A 125 -3.16 20.11 1.13
C ARG A 125 -2.32 20.10 -0.14
N LYS A 126 -1.05 20.48 0.03
CA LYS A 126 -0.01 20.46 -1.02
C LYS A 126 1.01 19.35 -0.82
N ASN A 127 0.92 18.61 0.28
CA ASN A 127 1.78 17.46 0.58
C ASN A 127 1.10 16.11 0.28
N ILE A 128 0.17 16.08 -0.68
CA ILE A 128 -0.44 14.85 -1.19
C ILE A 128 -0.13 14.77 -2.68
N ALA A 129 0.62 13.76 -3.08
CA ALA A 129 0.91 13.45 -4.48
C ALA A 129 -0.19 12.52 -5.02
N TYR A 130 -0.99 13.04 -5.96
CA TYR A 130 -2.05 12.27 -6.62
C TYR A 130 -1.55 11.73 -7.96
N HIS A 131 -1.51 10.41 -8.09
CA HIS A 131 -1.16 9.72 -9.33
C HIS A 131 -2.37 8.94 -9.83
N ILE A 132 -2.87 9.27 -11.01
CA ILE A 132 -4.01 8.59 -11.62
C ILE A 132 -3.49 7.45 -12.49
N MET A 133 -4.08 6.28 -12.34
CA MET A 133 -3.94 5.13 -13.23
C MET A 133 -5.32 4.82 -13.79
N PHE A 134 -5.48 4.92 -15.11
CA PHE A 134 -6.78 4.64 -15.73
C PHE A 134 -7.07 3.15 -15.71
N LYS A 135 -8.33 2.83 -15.42
CA LYS A 135 -8.80 1.45 -15.31
C LYS A 135 -8.77 0.77 -16.66
N GLU A 136 -8.01 -0.31 -16.73
CA GLU A 136 -7.89 -1.19 -17.89
C GLU A 136 -7.92 -2.64 -17.41
N GLY A 137 -8.66 -3.49 -18.13
CA GLY A 137 -8.75 -4.91 -17.78
C GLY A 137 -9.77 -5.24 -16.71
N THR A 138 -9.71 -6.49 -16.27
CA THR A 138 -10.66 -7.13 -15.36
C THR A 138 -10.13 -7.19 -13.92
N PHE A 139 -8.82 -7.40 -13.75
CA PHE A 139 -8.23 -7.63 -12.44
C PHE A 139 -7.58 -6.37 -11.88
N HIS A 140 -7.88 -6.06 -10.61
CA HIS A 140 -7.36 -4.88 -9.93
C HIS A 140 -5.84 -4.97 -9.76
N PRO A 141 -5.04 -4.07 -10.35
CA PRO A 141 -3.58 -4.19 -10.37
C PRO A 141 -2.94 -3.64 -9.09
N ILE A 142 -3.34 -4.18 -7.93
CA ILE A 142 -3.04 -3.63 -6.60
C ILE A 142 -1.55 -3.35 -6.37
N ASN A 143 -0.67 -4.28 -6.76
CA ASN A 143 0.76 -4.13 -6.53
C ASN A 143 1.41 -3.14 -7.51
N LYS A 144 0.89 -3.00 -8.74
CA LYS A 144 1.31 -1.92 -9.65
C LYS A 144 0.93 -0.55 -9.08
N LEU A 145 -0.26 -0.42 -8.51
CA LEU A 145 -0.68 0.82 -7.85
C LEU A 145 0.17 1.15 -6.62
N ARG A 146 0.48 0.15 -5.77
CA ARG A 146 1.42 0.31 -4.64
C ARG A 146 2.80 0.76 -5.11
N ASN A 147 3.33 0.14 -6.17
CA ASN A 147 4.61 0.52 -6.75
C ASN A 147 4.57 1.92 -7.40
N LEU A 148 3.44 2.31 -8.01
CA LEU A 148 3.25 3.65 -8.55
C LEU A 148 3.32 4.71 -7.44
N ALA A 149 2.61 4.49 -6.32
CA ALA A 149 2.68 5.37 -5.16
C ALA A 149 4.09 5.41 -4.55
N LEU A 150 4.74 4.25 -4.38
CA LEU A 150 6.10 4.15 -3.85
C LEU A 150 7.16 4.88 -4.69
N LYS A 151 7.02 4.84 -6.02
CA LYS A 151 7.99 5.41 -6.96
C LYS A 151 8.26 6.91 -6.73
N PHE A 152 7.27 7.65 -6.23
CA PHE A 152 7.34 9.10 -6.06
C PHE A 152 7.49 9.54 -4.60
N VAL A 153 7.77 8.61 -3.69
CA VAL A 153 8.13 8.94 -2.30
C VAL A 153 9.48 9.64 -2.27
N ASN A 154 9.53 10.82 -1.64
CA ASN A 154 10.75 11.62 -1.46
C ASN A 154 11.26 11.64 -0.01
N THR A 155 10.58 10.96 0.92
CA THR A 155 10.99 10.85 2.32
C THR A 155 11.92 9.64 2.55
N PRO A 156 12.78 9.66 3.59
CA PRO A 156 13.63 8.53 3.94
C PRO A 156 12.86 7.28 4.36
N TYR A 157 11.67 7.45 4.93
CA TYR A 157 10.82 6.35 5.40
C TYR A 157 9.46 6.38 4.73
N VAL A 158 8.79 5.22 4.70
CA VAL A 158 7.47 5.05 4.13
C VAL A 158 6.60 4.17 5.03
N LEU A 159 5.34 4.58 5.25
CA LEU A 159 4.29 3.75 5.82
C LEU A 159 3.48 3.14 4.67
N LEU A 160 3.49 1.81 4.57
CA LEU A 160 2.78 1.05 3.55
C LEU A 160 1.32 0.82 4.00
N ASN A 161 0.39 1.69 3.57
CA ASN A 161 -1.00 1.70 4.05
C ASN A 161 -2.02 1.33 2.96
N ASP A 162 -3.05 0.56 3.29
CA ASP A 162 -4.17 0.28 2.39
C ASP A 162 -5.30 1.33 2.57
N ALA A 163 -6.10 1.58 1.53
CA ALA A 163 -7.07 2.69 1.50
C ALA A 163 -8.16 2.67 2.58
N ASP A 164 -8.44 1.52 3.19
CA ASP A 164 -9.48 1.36 4.19
C ASP A 164 -8.95 1.47 5.63
N PHE A 165 -7.65 1.74 5.79
CA PHE A 165 -6.97 1.85 7.08
C PHE A 165 -6.77 3.30 7.49
N VAL A 166 -7.46 3.66 8.56
CA VAL A 166 -7.50 5.01 9.09
C VAL A 166 -6.57 5.09 10.29
N PRO A 167 -5.62 6.02 10.32
CA PRO A 167 -4.64 6.10 11.39
C PRO A 167 -5.21 6.68 12.69
N ALA A 168 -4.52 6.40 13.79
CA ALA A 168 -4.60 7.21 15.01
C ALA A 168 -4.28 8.67 14.70
N LEU A 169 -4.84 9.62 15.46
CA LEU A 169 -4.68 11.06 15.17
C LEU A 169 -3.22 11.53 15.21
N ASP A 170 -2.41 10.93 16.08
CA ASP A 170 -1.01 11.31 16.33
C ASP A 170 -0.02 10.33 15.67
N LEU A 171 -0.48 9.47 14.75
CA LEU A 171 0.35 8.39 14.22
C LEU A 171 1.60 8.92 13.52
N TYR A 172 1.50 9.99 12.74
CA TYR A 172 2.62 10.58 12.02
C TYR A 172 3.70 11.10 12.99
N GLU A 173 3.27 11.86 14.00
CA GLU A 173 4.14 12.42 15.03
C GLU A 173 4.78 11.29 15.87
N THR A 174 4.02 10.27 16.22
CA THR A 174 4.49 9.11 16.99
C THR A 174 5.51 8.27 16.23
N ILE A 175 5.28 7.98 14.94
CA ILE A 175 6.27 7.30 14.10
C ILE A 175 7.56 8.13 14.00
N ASN A 176 7.47 9.44 13.78
CA ASN A 176 8.65 10.30 13.73
C ASN A 176 9.43 10.34 15.04
N ARG A 177 8.77 10.25 16.20
CA ARG A 177 9.45 10.09 17.51
C ARG A 177 10.22 8.77 17.59
N TYR A 178 9.64 7.67 17.14
CA TYR A 178 10.35 6.37 17.08
C TYR A 178 11.52 6.39 16.11
N LEU A 179 11.34 6.95 14.92
CA LEU A 179 12.42 7.05 13.92
C LEU A 179 13.60 7.89 14.44
N LYS A 180 13.31 8.97 15.19
CA LYS A 180 14.33 9.78 15.88
C LYS A 180 15.08 9.00 16.96
N SER A 181 14.39 8.14 17.72
CA SER A 181 15.04 7.39 18.81
C SER A 181 15.82 6.16 18.33
N MET A 182 15.40 5.52 17.24
CA MET A 182 15.95 4.22 16.82
C MET A 182 17.35 4.26 16.19
N LYS A 183 17.92 5.44 15.91
CA LYS A 183 19.27 5.74 15.34
C LYS A 183 19.63 5.08 14.00
N ASN A 184 19.26 3.82 13.78
CA ASN A 184 19.48 3.04 12.57
C ASN A 184 18.21 2.26 12.21
N MET A 185 17.70 2.51 11.01
CA MET A 185 16.51 1.90 10.44
C MET A 185 16.82 0.86 9.36
N LYS A 186 18.10 0.62 9.08
CA LYS A 186 18.54 -0.37 8.09
C LYS A 186 17.98 -1.74 8.41
N LYS A 187 17.25 -2.32 7.45
CA LYS A 187 16.62 -3.65 7.58
C LYS A 187 15.70 -3.77 8.81
N LYS A 188 14.96 -2.70 9.13
CA LYS A 188 13.88 -2.75 10.14
C LYS A 188 12.53 -2.48 9.49
N ALA A 189 11.54 -3.26 9.87
CA ALA A 189 10.14 -3.07 9.55
C ALA A 189 9.38 -2.79 10.85
N LEU A 190 9.03 -1.52 11.06
CA LEU A 190 8.30 -1.11 12.26
C LEU A 190 6.81 -1.36 12.04
N ILE A 191 6.25 -2.31 12.76
CA ILE A 191 4.87 -2.72 12.63
C ILE A 191 3.97 -1.71 13.36
N VAL A 192 3.00 -1.19 12.62
CA VAL A 192 1.85 -0.46 13.16
C VAL A 192 0.70 -1.47 13.32
N PRO A 193 0.28 -1.78 14.56
CA PRO A 193 -0.84 -2.69 14.82
C PRO A 193 -2.12 -2.26 14.12
N ALA A 194 -2.91 -3.23 13.66
CA ALA A 194 -4.13 -2.96 12.92
C ALA A 194 -5.34 -3.59 13.62
N PHE A 195 -6.47 -2.88 13.58
CA PHE A 195 -7.73 -3.31 14.15
C PHE A 195 -8.84 -3.23 13.11
N SER A 196 -9.86 -4.08 13.21
CA SER A 196 -11.08 -4.00 12.40
C SER A 196 -12.28 -3.66 13.26
N ALA A 197 -13.11 -2.75 12.76
CA ALA A 197 -14.45 -2.54 13.28
C ALA A 197 -15.38 -3.69 12.89
N LYS A 198 -16.11 -4.23 13.87
CA LYS A 198 -17.07 -5.34 13.64
C LYS A 198 -18.36 -4.92 12.96
N LYS A 199 -18.69 -3.63 13.05
CA LYS A 199 -19.88 -2.98 12.50
C LYS A 199 -19.51 -1.57 12.08
N GLU A 200 -20.41 -0.91 11.37
CA GLU A 200 -20.26 0.52 11.10
C GLU A 200 -20.13 1.30 12.40
N ILE A 201 -19.07 2.10 12.49
CA ILE A 201 -18.80 3.00 13.60
C ILE A 201 -18.64 4.41 13.04
N THR A 202 -19.28 5.37 13.70
CA THR A 202 -19.25 6.79 13.32
C THR A 202 -18.04 7.51 13.90
N VAL A 203 -17.56 7.05 15.06
CA VAL A 203 -16.40 7.61 15.75
C VAL A 203 -15.29 6.57 15.79
N LEU A 204 -14.13 6.94 15.26
CA LEU A 204 -12.91 6.14 15.33
C LEU A 204 -12.08 6.58 16.55
N PRO A 205 -11.37 5.66 17.23
CA PRO A 205 -10.55 6.03 18.36
C PRO A 205 -9.47 7.03 17.92
N ALA A 206 -9.31 8.09 18.72
CA ALA A 206 -8.31 9.12 18.54
C ALA A 206 -6.93 8.62 18.96
N ASP A 207 -6.87 7.89 20.08
CA ASP A 207 -5.66 7.45 20.75
C ASP A 207 -5.74 6.00 21.27
N MET A 208 -4.65 5.54 21.91
CA MET A 208 -4.55 4.17 22.44
C MET A 208 -5.53 3.91 23.59
N ASN A 209 -5.92 4.92 24.36
CA ASN A 209 -6.87 4.76 25.48
C ASN A 209 -8.28 4.51 24.94
N GLU A 210 -8.73 5.32 23.99
CA GLU A 210 -10.02 5.11 23.31
C GLU A 210 -10.03 3.78 22.56
N LEU A 211 -8.94 3.43 21.87
CA LEU A 211 -8.80 2.13 21.20
C LEU A 211 -8.99 0.98 22.19
N LYS A 212 -8.33 1.02 23.35
CA LYS A 212 -8.46 -0.01 24.40
C LYS A 212 -9.89 -0.11 24.93
N GLN A 213 -10.59 1.02 25.08
CA GLN A 213 -12.00 1.00 25.50
C GLN A 213 -12.88 0.29 24.46
N MET A 214 -12.72 0.62 23.17
CA MET A 214 -13.48 -0.02 22.08
C MET A 214 -13.10 -1.49 21.89
N TRP A 215 -11.84 -1.82 22.10
CA TRP A 215 -11.34 -3.20 22.05
C TRP A 215 -11.90 -4.04 23.20
N ASN A 216 -11.90 -3.52 24.43
CA ASN A 216 -12.49 -4.21 25.59
C ASN A 216 -14.01 -4.41 25.44
N LYS A 217 -14.69 -3.47 24.77
CA LYS A 217 -16.12 -3.59 24.40
C LYS A 217 -16.38 -4.48 23.20
N ASN A 218 -15.34 -5.02 22.56
CA ASN A 218 -15.43 -5.84 21.34
C ASN A 218 -16.07 -5.10 20.15
N ASP A 219 -16.06 -3.76 20.13
CA ASP A 219 -16.43 -2.97 18.96
C ASP A 219 -15.30 -2.99 17.91
N LEU A 220 -14.05 -3.04 18.39
CA LEU A 220 -12.84 -3.26 17.61
C LEU A 220 -12.19 -4.58 18.02
N ILE A 221 -11.61 -5.28 17.06
CA ILE A 221 -10.76 -6.45 17.30
C ILE A 221 -9.46 -6.31 16.51
N PRO A 222 -8.39 -7.02 16.90
CA PRO A 222 -7.22 -7.16 16.05
C PRO A 222 -7.63 -7.58 14.63
N PHE A 223 -7.01 -6.94 13.63
CA PHE A 223 -7.47 -7.03 12.25
C PHE A 223 -7.50 -8.49 11.78
N HIS A 224 -8.63 -8.88 11.16
CA HIS A 224 -8.89 -10.21 10.62
C HIS A 224 -8.90 -11.39 11.63
N PHE A 225 -8.91 -11.15 12.95
CA PHE A 225 -8.92 -12.25 13.93
C PHE A 225 -10.14 -13.18 13.85
N ASP A 226 -11.26 -12.72 13.28
CA ASP A 226 -12.46 -13.53 13.10
C ASP A 226 -12.37 -14.56 11.95
N PHE A 227 -11.44 -14.40 10.99
CA PHE A 227 -11.40 -15.28 9.80
C PHE A 227 -10.00 -15.55 9.19
N PHE A 228 -8.99 -14.76 9.50
CA PHE A 228 -7.62 -14.94 9.01
C PHE A 228 -6.59 -14.60 10.09
N LEU A 229 -6.66 -15.36 11.19
CA LEU A 229 -5.84 -15.17 12.39
C LEU A 229 -4.32 -15.15 12.10
N LYS A 230 -3.85 -16.06 11.23
CA LYS A 230 -2.43 -16.18 10.86
C LYS A 230 -1.82 -14.88 10.30
N GLY A 231 -2.63 -14.06 9.62
CA GLY A 231 -2.17 -12.80 9.04
C GLY A 231 -1.66 -11.80 10.07
N HIS A 232 -2.08 -11.90 11.33
CA HIS A 232 -1.81 -10.87 12.34
C HIS A 232 -1.40 -11.39 13.72
N THR A 233 -1.59 -12.67 14.04
CA THR A 233 -1.13 -13.25 15.32
C THR A 233 0.33 -12.94 15.69
N PRO A 234 1.30 -12.95 14.74
CA PRO A 234 2.69 -12.68 15.08
C PRO A 234 2.95 -11.29 15.70
N THR A 235 2.03 -10.33 15.54
CA THR A 235 2.10 -9.01 16.21
C THR A 235 2.05 -9.11 17.74
N ASP A 236 1.57 -10.23 18.30
CA ASP A 236 1.37 -10.44 19.74
C ASP A 236 0.55 -9.31 20.38
N TYR A 237 -0.75 -9.29 20.04
CA TYR A 237 -1.69 -8.31 20.58
C TYR A 237 -1.88 -8.41 22.10
N ASN A 238 -1.58 -9.56 22.72
CA ASN A 238 -1.62 -9.67 24.17
C ASN A 238 -0.50 -8.84 24.81
N LYS A 239 0.71 -8.91 24.26
CA LYS A 239 1.82 -8.06 24.68
C LYS A 239 1.57 -6.58 24.37
N LEU A 240 0.94 -6.26 23.23
CA LEU A 240 0.62 -4.89 22.84
C LEU A 240 -0.21 -4.13 23.91
N LYS A 241 -1.08 -4.82 24.65
CA LYS A 241 -1.94 -4.19 25.66
C LYS A 241 -1.15 -3.42 26.72
N GLU A 242 -0.03 -3.98 27.16
CA GLU A 242 0.78 -3.45 28.26
C GLU A 242 2.13 -2.87 27.81
N ALA A 243 2.49 -3.04 26.54
CA ALA A 243 3.76 -2.59 26.02
C ALA A 243 3.90 -1.07 26.08
N LYS A 244 4.99 -0.60 26.69
CA LYS A 244 5.40 0.82 26.71
C LYS A 244 6.53 1.12 25.75
N GLU A 245 7.33 0.09 25.43
CA GLU A 245 8.49 0.17 24.54
C GLU A 245 8.30 -0.76 23.34
N PRO A 246 8.89 -0.42 22.17
CA PRO A 246 8.89 -1.29 21.00
C PRO A 246 9.41 -2.69 21.29
N TYR A 247 8.82 -3.69 20.63
CA TYR A 247 9.24 -5.08 20.83
C TYR A 247 9.35 -5.84 19.52
N THR A 248 10.42 -6.63 19.41
CA THR A 248 10.66 -7.48 18.25
C THR A 248 9.74 -8.71 18.28
N VAL A 249 9.22 -9.07 17.11
CA VAL A 249 8.44 -10.29 16.87
C VAL A 249 9.11 -11.12 15.77
N LYS A 250 8.87 -12.42 15.78
CA LYS A 250 9.32 -13.31 14.70
C LYS A 250 8.26 -13.34 13.62
N TRP A 251 8.70 -13.22 12.37
CA TRP A 251 7.84 -13.51 11.23
C TRP A 251 7.34 -14.95 11.28
N GLN A 252 6.12 -15.17 10.78
CA GLN A 252 5.51 -16.48 10.61
C GLN A 252 4.84 -16.56 9.22
N PRO A 253 4.61 -17.77 8.69
CA PRO A 253 3.85 -17.99 7.47
C PRO A 253 2.57 -17.16 7.39
N GLN A 254 2.34 -16.55 6.24
CA GLN A 254 1.15 -15.75 5.93
C GLN A 254 1.02 -14.41 6.68
N TYR A 255 2.05 -13.99 7.42
CA TYR A 255 2.03 -12.74 8.18
C TYR A 255 1.93 -11.51 7.27
N GLU A 256 1.03 -10.59 7.62
CA GLU A 256 0.59 -9.50 6.74
C GLU A 256 0.48 -8.13 7.45
N PRO A 257 1.46 -7.69 8.27
CA PRO A 257 1.38 -6.45 9.03
C PRO A 257 1.42 -5.18 8.15
N TYR A 258 1.06 -4.05 8.75
CA TYR A 258 1.34 -2.71 8.21
C TYR A 258 2.66 -2.22 8.78
N VAL A 259 3.56 -1.76 7.92
CA VAL A 259 4.94 -1.47 8.33
C VAL A 259 5.41 -0.09 7.88
N VAL A 260 6.24 0.51 8.73
CA VAL A 260 7.13 1.63 8.39
C VAL A 260 8.52 1.07 8.10
N VAL A 261 9.07 1.41 6.94
CA VAL A 261 10.36 0.92 6.44
C VAL A 261 11.13 2.06 5.76
N GLU A 262 12.41 1.86 5.48
CA GLU A 262 13.16 2.75 4.57
C GLU A 262 12.48 2.78 3.19
N SER A 263 12.43 3.94 2.55
CA SER A 263 11.74 4.13 1.26
C SER A 263 12.38 3.36 0.10
N SER A 264 13.63 2.91 0.25
CA SER A 264 14.30 1.97 -0.66
C SER A 264 13.87 0.51 -0.49
N VAL A 265 12.75 0.26 0.17
CA VAL A 265 12.14 -1.07 0.34
C VAL A 265 12.00 -1.79 -1.02
N PRO A 266 12.14 -3.14 -1.07
CA PRO A 266 11.79 -3.90 -2.25
C PRO A 266 10.39 -3.54 -2.76
N LYS A 267 10.23 -3.51 -4.07
CA LYS A 267 8.93 -3.26 -4.71
C LYS A 267 8.02 -4.48 -4.54
N TYR A 268 6.72 -4.26 -4.61
CA TYR A 268 5.75 -5.35 -4.66
C TYR A 268 5.89 -6.12 -5.98
N ASP A 269 5.71 -7.44 -5.95
CA ASP A 269 5.61 -8.24 -7.16
C ASP A 269 4.29 -7.92 -7.89
N GLU A 270 4.40 -7.30 -9.06
CA GLU A 270 3.28 -6.81 -9.85
C GLU A 270 2.44 -7.93 -10.49
N ARG A 271 2.92 -9.18 -10.49
CA ARG A 271 2.16 -10.33 -10.97
C ARG A 271 0.97 -10.64 -10.06
N PHE A 272 1.04 -10.25 -8.78
CA PHE A 272 -0.05 -10.43 -7.84
C PHE A 272 -1.12 -9.34 -8.05
N VAL A 273 -2.16 -9.72 -8.77
CA VAL A 273 -3.34 -8.88 -9.06
C VAL A 273 -4.56 -9.36 -8.27
N GLY A 274 -5.50 -8.46 -8.01
CA GLY A 274 -6.74 -8.73 -7.29
C GLY A 274 -6.50 -9.11 -5.82
N TYR A 275 -7.05 -10.25 -5.43
CA TYR A 275 -7.14 -10.77 -4.07
C TYR A 275 -6.14 -11.91 -3.79
N ILE A 276 -5.71 -12.07 -2.53
CA ILE A 276 -4.77 -13.10 -2.04
C ILE A 276 -3.30 -12.81 -2.30
N GLY A 277 -2.48 -13.01 -1.27
CA GLY A 277 -1.02 -13.08 -1.37
C GLY A 277 -0.30 -11.77 -1.70
N ASN A 278 -1.02 -10.75 -2.20
CA ASN A 278 -0.43 -9.53 -2.77
C ASN A 278 0.43 -8.72 -1.78
N LYS A 279 0.07 -8.68 -0.48
CA LYS A 279 0.87 -8.06 0.59
C LYS A 279 1.71 -9.08 1.34
N ILE A 280 1.21 -10.32 1.54
CA ILE A 280 1.97 -11.41 2.18
C ILE A 280 3.31 -11.63 1.47
N GLN A 281 3.31 -11.67 0.13
CA GLN A 281 4.53 -11.82 -0.67
C GLN A 281 5.57 -10.72 -0.35
N HIS A 282 5.12 -9.48 -0.16
CA HIS A 282 6.02 -8.36 0.12
C HIS A 282 6.68 -8.52 1.49
N ILE A 283 5.88 -8.85 2.51
CA ILE A 283 6.36 -9.09 3.88
C ILE A 283 7.31 -10.29 3.92
N MET A 284 6.99 -11.35 3.17
CA MET A 284 7.86 -12.51 3.02
C MET A 284 9.21 -12.14 2.38
N GLU A 285 9.23 -11.27 1.37
CA GLU A 285 10.49 -10.75 0.79
C GLU A 285 11.28 -9.92 1.80
N LEU A 286 10.62 -9.13 2.67
CA LEU A 286 11.31 -8.42 3.76
C LEU A 286 11.96 -9.40 4.73
N GLU A 287 11.27 -10.47 5.13
CA GLU A 287 11.88 -11.49 5.99
C GLU A 287 13.05 -12.18 5.28
N ALA A 288 12.88 -12.58 4.01
CA ALA A 288 13.94 -13.18 3.21
C ALA A 288 15.18 -12.28 3.15
N ALA A 289 14.98 -10.98 2.99
CA ALA A 289 15.98 -9.93 3.00
C ALA A 289 16.53 -9.54 4.40
N ARG A 290 16.18 -10.34 5.43
CA ARG A 290 16.63 -10.25 6.83
C ARG A 290 16.20 -8.99 7.55
N TYR A 291 14.97 -8.53 7.30
CA TYR A 291 14.39 -7.45 8.09
C TYR A 291 14.04 -7.92 9.50
N GLU A 292 14.29 -7.07 10.48
CA GLU A 292 13.77 -7.23 11.84
C GLU A 292 12.36 -6.62 11.93
N PHE A 293 11.42 -7.34 12.50
CA PHE A 293 10.04 -6.92 12.67
C PHE A 293 9.81 -6.41 14.09
N ILE A 294 9.51 -5.12 14.24
CA ILE A 294 9.43 -4.45 15.55
C ILE A 294 8.06 -3.79 15.70
N VAL A 295 7.25 -4.23 16.66
CA VAL A 295 5.94 -3.63 16.92
C VAL A 295 6.09 -2.32 17.68
N LEU A 296 5.36 -1.29 17.24
CA LEU A 296 5.33 0.04 17.85
C LEU A 296 4.10 0.21 18.76
N PRO A 297 4.26 0.27 20.10
CA PRO A 297 3.18 0.64 21.00
C PRO A 297 2.70 2.07 20.77
N ASN A 298 1.46 2.36 21.21
CA ASN A 298 0.79 3.66 21.01
C ASN A 298 0.70 4.09 19.54
N THR A 299 0.72 3.12 18.62
CA THR A 299 0.43 3.31 17.21
C THR A 299 -0.66 2.33 16.82
N PHE A 300 -1.56 2.73 15.94
CA PHE A 300 -2.53 1.81 15.36
C PHE A 300 -3.14 2.36 14.07
N LEU A 301 -3.68 1.44 13.29
CA LEU A 301 -4.59 1.69 12.18
C LEU A 301 -5.93 1.00 12.46
N VAL A 302 -7.03 1.61 11.99
CA VAL A 302 -8.37 1.01 12.06
C VAL A 302 -8.90 0.81 10.65
N HIS A 303 -9.13 -0.45 10.30
CA HIS A 303 -9.91 -0.85 9.14
C HIS A 303 -11.39 -0.56 9.39
N LYS A 304 -11.97 0.35 8.60
CA LYS A 304 -13.42 0.60 8.68
C LYS A 304 -14.20 -0.63 8.29
N TYR A 305 -15.37 -0.79 8.90
CA TYR A 305 -16.35 -1.72 8.37
C TYR A 305 -16.79 -1.24 6.98
N HIS A 306 -16.81 -2.16 6.03
CA HIS A 306 -17.40 -1.96 4.71
C HIS A 306 -17.85 -3.31 4.15
N GLU A 307 -18.82 -3.29 3.24
CA GLU A 307 -19.21 -4.50 2.52
C GLU A 307 -18.11 -4.97 1.58
N ARG A 308 -18.10 -6.27 1.26
CA ARG A 308 -17.16 -6.85 0.30
C ARG A 308 -17.47 -6.34 -1.10
N SER A 309 -16.44 -5.95 -1.84
CA SER A 309 -16.59 -5.46 -3.21
C SER A 309 -17.15 -6.53 -4.16
N SER A 310 -17.79 -6.08 -5.24
CA SER A 310 -18.21 -6.95 -6.35
C SER A 310 -17.02 -7.71 -6.95
N ASP A 311 -15.87 -7.05 -7.10
CA ASP A 311 -14.62 -7.66 -7.58
C ASP A 311 -14.21 -8.85 -6.72
N TYR A 312 -14.27 -8.72 -5.39
CA TYR A 312 -14.00 -9.83 -4.47
C TYR A 312 -14.93 -11.02 -4.74
N GLN A 313 -16.22 -10.76 -4.95
CA GLN A 313 -17.19 -11.82 -5.24
C GLN A 313 -16.92 -12.49 -6.60
N ASN A 314 -16.48 -11.73 -7.60
CA ASN A 314 -16.15 -12.22 -8.93
C ASN A 314 -14.88 -13.08 -8.91
N TYR A 315 -13.82 -12.64 -8.23
CA TYR A 315 -12.58 -13.41 -8.09
C TYR A 315 -12.83 -14.76 -7.45
N ARG A 316 -13.68 -14.82 -6.42
CA ARG A 316 -14.03 -16.09 -5.74
C ARG A 316 -14.74 -17.12 -6.62
N LYS A 317 -15.34 -16.70 -7.73
CA LYS A 317 -16.04 -17.60 -8.66
C LYS A 317 -15.13 -18.10 -9.79
N SER A 318 -13.98 -17.47 -10.01
CA SER A 318 -13.10 -17.81 -11.14
C SER A 318 -12.05 -18.86 -10.76
N LYS A 319 -12.22 -20.09 -11.26
CA LYS A 319 -11.22 -21.16 -11.09
C LYS A 319 -9.88 -20.82 -11.77
N TYR A 320 -9.93 -20.23 -12.96
CA TYR A 320 -8.75 -19.81 -13.71
C TYR A 320 -7.92 -18.80 -12.92
N TYR A 321 -8.59 -17.85 -12.25
CA TYR A 321 -7.93 -16.89 -11.39
C TYR A 321 -7.13 -17.56 -10.27
N PHE A 322 -7.75 -18.46 -9.50
CA PHE A 322 -7.04 -19.16 -8.42
C PHE A 322 -5.90 -20.04 -8.93
N SER A 323 -6.09 -20.74 -10.04
CA SER A 323 -5.04 -21.54 -10.67
C SER A 323 -3.86 -20.66 -11.09
N CYS A 324 -4.13 -19.48 -11.65
CA CYS A 324 -3.10 -18.52 -12.01
C CYS A 324 -2.35 -17.99 -10.77
N ILE A 325 -3.06 -17.48 -9.76
CA ILE A 325 -2.43 -16.97 -8.53
C ILE A 325 -1.61 -18.05 -7.82
N ALA A 326 -2.06 -19.30 -7.78
CA ALA A 326 -1.31 -20.41 -7.20
C ALA A 326 0.03 -20.67 -7.94
N GLN A 327 0.05 -20.56 -9.27
CA GLN A 327 1.29 -20.67 -10.03
C GLN A 327 2.22 -19.49 -9.77
N ILE A 328 1.68 -18.27 -9.70
CA ILE A 328 2.45 -17.07 -9.36
C ILE A 328 3.07 -17.20 -7.97
N GLN A 329 2.31 -17.66 -6.97
CA GLN A 329 2.83 -17.94 -5.63
C GLN A 329 3.97 -18.97 -5.68
N SER A 330 3.81 -20.07 -6.44
CA SER A 330 4.86 -21.08 -6.60
C SER A 330 6.14 -20.52 -7.22
N LEU A 331 6.00 -19.70 -8.27
CA LEU A 331 7.14 -19.04 -8.91
C LEU A 331 7.81 -18.06 -7.97
N PHE A 332 7.04 -17.20 -7.32
CA PHE A 332 7.53 -16.22 -6.36
C PHE A 332 8.35 -16.90 -5.26
N VAL A 333 7.84 -17.98 -4.66
CA VAL A 333 8.55 -18.74 -3.61
C VAL A 333 9.89 -19.30 -4.14
N LYS A 334 9.91 -19.87 -5.36
CA LYS A 334 11.15 -20.35 -5.99
C LYS A 334 12.15 -19.22 -6.19
N GLU A 335 11.70 -18.08 -6.69
CA GLU A 335 12.53 -16.90 -6.96
C GLU A 335 13.09 -16.30 -5.67
N ILE A 336 12.28 -16.17 -4.61
CA ILE A 336 12.71 -15.66 -3.31
C ILE A 336 13.72 -16.60 -2.67
N ASN A 337 13.47 -17.92 -2.70
CA ASN A 337 14.41 -18.92 -2.19
C ASN A 337 15.77 -18.82 -2.88
N ALA A 338 15.77 -18.70 -4.22
CA ALA A 338 16.99 -18.55 -5.00
C ALA A 338 17.70 -17.21 -4.73
N ARG A 339 16.95 -16.09 -4.71
CA ARG A 339 17.50 -14.73 -4.55
C ARG A 339 18.13 -14.50 -3.18
N TYR A 340 17.53 -15.05 -2.12
CA TYR A 340 17.91 -14.78 -0.74
C TYR A 340 18.56 -15.98 -0.02
N ASN A 341 18.75 -17.10 -0.71
CA ASN A 341 19.24 -18.36 -0.12
C ASN A 341 18.38 -18.79 1.08
N ARG A 342 17.09 -19.02 0.82
CA ARG A 342 16.07 -19.39 1.82
C ARG A 342 15.35 -20.68 1.41
N THR A 343 14.53 -21.23 2.32
CA THR A 343 13.81 -22.50 2.15
C THR A 343 12.35 -22.38 2.57
N TYR A 344 11.58 -21.59 1.83
CA TYR A 344 10.13 -21.45 2.01
C TYR A 344 9.33 -22.42 1.14
N THR A 345 8.08 -22.65 1.51
CA THR A 345 7.07 -23.38 0.73
C THR A 345 5.93 -22.45 0.30
N THR A 346 5.04 -22.92 -0.56
CA THR A 346 3.83 -22.17 -0.93
C THR A 346 2.81 -22.04 0.20
N GLN A 347 2.99 -22.73 1.33
CA GLN A 347 2.15 -22.55 2.53
C GLN A 347 2.57 -21.31 3.34
N ASP A 348 3.75 -20.77 3.05
CA ASP A 348 4.29 -19.58 3.72
C ASP A 348 3.69 -18.27 3.19
N ILE A 349 3.01 -18.31 2.04
CA ILE A 349 2.44 -17.17 1.30
C ILE A 349 0.91 -17.18 1.22
#